data_AF-A0A2N7QCM2-F1
#
_entry.id   AF-A0A2N7QCM2-F1
#
_cell.length_a   1.000
_cell.length_b   1.000
_cell.length_c   1.000
_cell.angle_alpha   90.00
_cell.angle_beta   90.00
_cell.angle_gamma   90.00
#
_symmetry.space_group_name_H-M   'P 1'
#
loop_
_entity.id
_entity.type
_entity.pdbx_description
1 polymer ?
#
loop_
_entity_poly.entity_id
_entity_poly.type
_entity_poly.pdbx_seq_one_letter_code
_entity_poly.pdbx_strand_id
1 'polypeptide(L)'
;IITELEKKVRGPYAGAVGYFGFSGNMDFCITIRTLFQKNKKLYLQAGAGIVADSDPEREYEETINKAKALFKAVEMVKEFY
;
A
#
# COMPACT_ATOMS: atom_id res chain seq x y z
N ILE A 1 17.75 -0.80 -8.10
CA ILE A 1 16.53 -1.22 -8.85
C ILE A 1 15.27 -0.43 -8.44
N ILE A 2 14.56 -0.76 -7.34
CA ILE A 2 13.25 -0.14 -7.02
C ILE A 2 13.32 1.39 -6.98
N THR A 3 14.27 1.95 -6.23
CA THR A 3 14.44 3.41 -6.08
C THR A 3 14.82 4.11 -7.38
N GLU A 4 15.48 3.41 -8.31
CA GLU A 4 15.81 3.97 -9.63
C GLU A 4 14.57 4.07 -10.53
N LEU A 5 13.62 3.15 -10.38
CA LEU A 5 12.42 3.06 -11.22
C LEU A 5 11.25 3.88 -10.67
N GLU A 6 11.13 4.02 -9.35
CA GLU A 6 10.05 4.78 -8.73
C GLU A 6 10.34 6.28 -8.69
N LYS A 7 9.43 7.09 -9.24
CA LYS A 7 9.59 8.56 -9.34
C LYS A 7 9.46 9.31 -8.01
N LYS A 8 9.06 8.63 -6.93
CA LYS A 8 8.76 9.22 -5.61
C LYS A 8 9.15 8.26 -4.49
N VAL A 9 9.49 8.83 -3.35
CA VAL A 9 9.65 8.05 -2.10
C VAL A 9 8.32 7.39 -1.72
N ARG A 10 8.37 6.15 -1.23
CA ARG A 10 7.20 5.32 -0.87
C ARG A 10 6.41 5.84 0.33
N GLY A 11 7.01 6.72 1.13
CA GLY A 11 6.43 7.14 2.40
C GLY A 11 6.19 5.92 3.29
N PRO A 12 4.99 5.71 3.84
CA PRO A 12 4.72 4.56 4.68
C PRO A 12 4.59 3.25 3.89
N TYR A 13 4.39 3.24 2.56
CA TYR A 13 4.12 2.00 1.81
C TYR A 13 5.27 0.98 1.92
N ALA A 14 4.92 -0.28 2.24
CA ALA A 14 5.86 -1.39 2.48
C ALA A 14 6.85 -1.18 3.64
N GLY A 15 6.56 -0.22 4.53
CA GLY A 15 7.18 -0.09 5.85
C GLY A 15 6.48 -0.96 6.89
N ALA A 16 6.48 -0.51 8.15
CA ALA A 16 5.88 -1.23 9.27
C ALA A 16 5.04 -0.29 10.15
N VAL A 17 3.92 -0.80 10.65
CA VAL A 17 3.09 -0.15 11.69
C VAL A 17 2.85 -1.17 12.80
N GLY A 18 2.98 -0.74 14.05
CA GLY A 18 2.97 -1.66 15.18
C GLY A 18 3.32 -0.96 16.49
N TYR A 19 3.71 -1.74 17.49
CA TYR A 19 4.02 -1.24 18.82
C TYR A 19 5.20 -1.96 19.46
N PHE A 20 5.80 -1.28 20.43
CA PHE A 20 6.68 -1.85 21.45
C PHE A 20 5.97 -1.75 22.80
N GLY A 21 5.88 -2.86 23.53
CA GLY A 21 5.30 -2.92 24.85
C GLY A 21 6.35 -2.74 25.95
N PHE A 22 5.94 -2.22 27.11
CA PHE A 22 6.82 -2.06 28.27
C PHE A 22 7.36 -3.38 28.84
N SER A 23 6.74 -4.51 28.49
CA SER A 23 7.23 -5.87 28.81
C SER A 23 8.36 -6.36 27.90
N GLY A 24 8.77 -5.56 26.90
CA GLY A 24 9.75 -5.96 25.88
C GLY A 24 9.14 -6.65 24.66
N ASN A 25 7.81 -6.86 24.62
CA ASN A 25 7.13 -7.43 23.46
C ASN A 25 7.03 -6.41 22.33
N MET A 26 6.99 -6.89 21.09
CA MET A 26 6.72 -6.07 19.90
C MET A 26 5.85 -6.83 18.91
N ASP A 27 4.99 -6.10 18.18
CA ASP A 27 4.23 -6.64 17.07
C ASP A 27 4.04 -5.56 16.00
N PHE A 28 4.25 -5.95 14.75
CA PHE A 28 4.26 -5.06 13.60
C PHE A 28 3.65 -5.76 12.39
N CYS A 29 2.86 -5.03 11.62
CA CYS A 29 2.41 -5.46 10.30
C CYS A 29 3.02 -4.59 9.20
N ILE A 30 3.12 -5.17 8.01
CA ILE A 30 3.57 -4.46 6.82
C ILE A 30 2.45 -3.54 6.34
N THR A 31 2.79 -2.30 6.04
CA THR A 31 1.88 -1.25 5.54
C THR A 31 1.56 -1.42 4.05
N ILE A 32 0.99 -2.58 3.71
CA ILE A 32 0.29 -2.84 2.45
C ILE A 32 -1.21 -2.72 2.68
N ARG A 33 -1.99 -2.59 1.61
CA ARG A 33 -3.45 -2.39 1.70
C ARG A 33 -3.82 -1.27 2.70
N THR A 34 -3.05 -0.18 2.70
CA THR A 34 -3.19 0.93 3.65
C THR A 34 -3.43 2.23 2.89
N LEU A 35 -4.33 3.08 3.40
CA LEU A 35 -4.48 4.47 2.97
C LEU A 35 -3.67 5.38 3.88
N PHE A 36 -2.82 6.23 3.28
CA PHE A 36 -2.07 7.24 4.02
C PHE A 36 -2.61 8.63 3.69
N GLN A 37 -3.02 9.38 4.70
CA GLN A 37 -3.45 10.77 4.53
C GLN A 37 -2.29 11.72 4.81
N LYS A 38 -2.02 12.62 3.87
CA LYS A 38 -1.15 13.79 4.10
C LYS A 38 -1.89 15.04 3.67
N ASN A 39 -2.14 15.94 4.60
CA ASN A 39 -2.99 17.12 4.42
C ASN A 39 -4.41 16.69 3.96
N LYS A 40 -4.91 17.29 2.87
CA LYS A 40 -6.22 16.98 2.28
C LYS A 40 -6.15 15.93 1.15
N LYS A 41 -5.07 15.13 1.09
CA LYS A 41 -4.87 14.10 0.06
C LYS A 41 -4.70 12.73 0.69
N LEU A 42 -5.44 11.74 0.16
CA LEU A 42 -5.25 10.33 0.44
C LEU A 42 -4.33 9.72 -0.61
N TYR A 43 -3.39 8.89 -0.15
CA TYR A 43 -2.43 8.18 -0.96
C TYR A 43 -2.66 6.69 -0.80
N LEU A 44 -2.69 5.99 -1.93
CA LEU A 44 -2.74 4.54 -2.02
C LEU A 44 -1.61 4.08 -2.93
N GLN A 45 -0.88 3.06 -2.48
CA GLN A 45 0.16 2.43 -3.28
C GLN A 45 0.01 0.92 -3.20
N ALA A 46 0.22 0.26 -4.33
CA ALA A 46 0.20 -1.18 -4.50
C ALA A 46 1.30 -1.58 -5.48
N GLY A 47 1.73 -2.83 -5.44
CA GLY A 47 2.79 -3.36 -6.28
C GLY A 47 2.65 -4.87 -6.45
N ALA A 48 3.46 -5.42 -7.33
CA ALA A 48 3.54 -6.85 -7.62
C ALA A 48 5.00 -7.32 -7.53
N GLY A 49 5.19 -8.62 -7.32
CA GLY A 49 6.52 -9.23 -7.29
C GLY A 49 6.90 -9.64 -8.70
N ILE A 50 8.02 -9.12 -9.22
CA ILE A 50 8.45 -9.43 -10.58
C ILE A 50 9.45 -10.58 -10.57
N VAL A 51 9.18 -11.60 -11.37
CA VAL A 51 10.05 -12.75 -11.64
C VAL A 51 10.35 -12.86 -13.14
N ALA A 52 11.20 -13.81 -13.54
CA ALA A 52 11.70 -13.90 -14.92
C ALA A 52 10.59 -14.18 -15.96
N ASP A 53 9.54 -14.87 -15.54
CA ASP A 53 8.38 -15.27 -16.33
C ASP A 53 7.15 -14.37 -16.12
N SER A 54 7.31 -13.26 -15.38
CA SER A 54 6.23 -12.29 -15.17
C SER A 54 5.74 -11.69 -16.48
N ASP A 55 4.42 -11.63 -16.63
CA ASP A 55 3.76 -10.94 -17.73
C ASP A 55 3.38 -9.51 -17.31
N PRO A 56 3.90 -8.45 -17.97
CA PRO A 56 3.69 -7.07 -17.52
C PRO A 56 2.21 -6.65 -17.36
N GLU A 57 1.32 -7.16 -18.22
CA GLU A 57 -0.11 -6.80 -18.16
C GLU A 57 -0.77 -7.45 -16.95
N ARG A 58 -0.50 -8.73 -16.69
CA ARG A 58 -1.01 -9.45 -15.51
C ARG A 58 -0.52 -8.84 -14.20
N GLU A 59 0.76 -8.47 -14.11
CA GLU A 59 1.32 -7.84 -12.91
C GLU A 59 0.66 -6.49 -12.64
N TYR A 60 0.39 -5.71 -13.69
CA TYR A 60 -0.33 -4.45 -13.57
C TYR A 60 -1.76 -4.65 -13.07
N GLU A 61 -2.50 -5.60 -13.64
CA GLU A 61 -3.85 -5.96 -13.18
C GLU A 61 -3.86 -6.41 -11.72
N GLU A 62 -2.86 -7.18 -11.29
CA GLU A 62 -2.70 -7.57 -9.88
C GLU A 62 -2.58 -6.34 -8.97
N THR A 63 -1.81 -5.32 -9.34
CA THR A 63 -1.69 -4.10 -8.53
C THR A 63 -3.03 -3.36 -8.39
N ILE A 64 -3.82 -3.30 -9.46
CA ILE A 64 -5.17 -2.71 -9.45
C ILE A 64 -6.08 -3.52 -8.52
N ASN A 65 -6.06 -4.85 -8.64
CA ASN A 65 -6.86 -5.75 -7.81
C ASN A 65 -6.49 -5.62 -6.32
N LYS A 66 -5.21 -5.43 -6.00
CA LYS A 66 -4.76 -5.16 -4.64
C LYS A 66 -5.29 -3.81 -4.11
N ALA A 67 -5.33 -2.79 -4.96
CA ALA A 67 -5.83 -1.47 -4.59
C ALA A 67 -7.37 -1.39 -4.50
N LYS A 68 -8.09 -2.20 -5.28
CA LYS A 68 -9.55 -2.12 -5.50
C LYS A 68 -10.39 -2.10 -4.22
N ALA A 69 -10.03 -2.92 -3.23
CA ALA A 69 -10.76 -2.99 -1.96
C ALA A 69 -10.76 -1.65 -1.21
N LEU A 70 -9.66 -0.89 -1.28
CA LEU A 70 -9.53 0.39 -0.60
C LEU A 70 -10.20 1.52 -1.36
N PHE A 71 -10.16 1.48 -2.70
CA PHE A 71 -10.97 2.38 -3.52
C PHE A 71 -12.46 2.25 -3.18
N LYS A 72 -12.97 1.01 -3.12
CA LYS A 72 -14.36 0.75 -2.73
C LYS A 72 -14.67 1.27 -1.32
N ALA A 73 -13.75 1.08 -0.36
CA ALA A 73 -13.93 1.62 0.99
C ALA A 73 -14.05 3.15 1.00
N VAL A 74 -13.26 3.86 0.19
CA VAL A 74 -13.35 5.32 0.05
C VAL A 74 -14.66 5.74 -0.63
N GLU A 75 -15.12 5.02 -1.65
CA GLU A 75 -16.39 5.29 -2.34
C GLU A 75 -17.58 5.14 -1.37
N MET A 76 -17.63 4.06 -0.60
CA MET A 76 -18.69 3.85 0.39
C MET A 76 -18.78 5.01 1.39
N VAL A 77 -17.65 5.55 1.87
CA VAL A 77 -17.66 6.69 2.80
C VAL A 77 -18.23 7.95 2.17
N LYS A 78 -18.04 8.18 0.86
CA LYS A 78 -18.60 9.34 0.16
C LYS A 78 -20.12 9.30 0.04
N GLU A 79 -20.74 8.11 0.06
CA GLU A 79 -22.20 7.98 -0.03
C GLU A 79 -22.91 8.38 1.28
N PHE A 80 -22.18 8.48 2.39
CA PHE A 80 -22.72 8.86 3.71
C PHE A 80 -22.56 10.36 4.05
N TYR A 81 -21.92 11.15 3.18
CA TYR A 81 -21.72 12.60 3.32
C TYR A 81 -22.27 13.37 2.13
#